data_AF-A0A6F9AB02-F1
#
_entry.id   AF-A0A6F9AB02-F1
#
_cell.length_a   1.000
_cell.length_b   1.000
_cell.length_c   1.000
_cell.angle_alpha   90.00
_cell.angle_beta   90.00
_cell.angle_gamma   90.00
#
_symmetry.space_group_name_H-M   'P 1'
#
loop_
_entity.id
_entity.type
_entity.pdbx_description
1 polymer ?
#
loop_
_entity_poly.entity_id
_entity_poly.type
_entity_poly.pdbx_seq_one_letter_code
_entity_poly.pdbx_strand_id
1 'polypeptide(L)'
;MYSPLDLFQKFFTKATVRTLCDNTNRQAARNICRGKKFKWIDITMKELYKFIGLVLFTALIKTRTISDYWITNSIFSIPFPATVMNRDRYRIISWNIHMSDPDEDAVNDRKKGTPEYDRLFRLKPLMNDIRHACMSCFHPHRNLAVDERMVASKAINGLIEYIKSKPTKYGFKIFVLADSSNGYTVDYAVYMGKNVFPIGFGMSYDAVSIETQSKPKNTGHTPVPIKSVADKSKRSSAGRRRCEFCKKSGRSDKDTPWKCNECGVALCVIPDRNCFHDWHNLEGMAPELISCYSANRKTFKRYSSLFFNFVDIATTNSFLIHKDLCKGNKIQPMPHKDLMEKLTAQLCEVPLEIHTRRGKIGHTHPYQ
;
A
#
# COMPACT_ATOMS: atom_id res chain seq x y z
N MET A 1 6.18 14.36 -18.68
CA MET A 1 5.30 13.79 -17.64
C MET A 1 5.63 12.30 -17.55
N TYR A 2 5.90 11.77 -16.35
CA TYR A 2 6.23 10.35 -16.19
C TYR A 2 5.02 9.49 -16.54
N SER A 3 5.23 8.37 -17.23
CA SER A 3 4.17 7.39 -17.44
C SER A 3 3.92 6.56 -16.17
N PRO A 4 2.77 5.89 -16.05
CA PRO A 4 2.50 5.00 -14.91
C PRO A 4 3.59 3.95 -14.70
N LEU A 5 4.12 3.37 -15.80
CA LEU A 5 5.24 2.44 -15.73
C LEU A 5 6.51 3.09 -15.17
N ASP A 6 6.85 4.31 -15.60
CA ASP A 6 8.05 5.01 -15.12
C ASP A 6 7.99 5.25 -13.60
N LEU A 7 6.80 5.59 -13.09
CA LEU A 7 6.57 5.78 -11.66
C LEU A 7 6.65 4.46 -10.89
N PHE A 8 6.03 3.39 -11.41
CA PHE A 8 6.09 2.06 -10.80
C PHE A 8 7.52 1.51 -10.75
N GLN A 9 8.31 1.76 -11.80
CA GLN A 9 9.71 1.33 -11.89
C GLN A 9 10.65 2.08 -10.95
N LYS A 10 10.20 3.15 -10.28
CA LYS A 10 10.96 3.73 -9.16
C LYS A 10 10.97 2.82 -7.93
N PHE A 11 9.91 2.02 -7.74
CA PHE A 11 9.81 1.03 -6.66
C PHE A 11 10.34 -0.32 -7.11
N PHE A 12 9.88 -0.81 -8.26
CA PHE A 12 10.38 -2.03 -8.87
C PHE A 12 11.48 -1.71 -9.89
N THR A 13 12.62 -1.25 -9.37
CA THR A 13 13.78 -0.89 -10.18
C THR A 13 14.29 -2.08 -10.99
N LYS A 14 15.08 -1.80 -12.03
CA LYS A 14 15.71 -2.86 -12.83
C LYS A 14 16.56 -3.81 -11.97
N ALA A 15 17.24 -3.29 -10.94
CA ALA A 15 18.05 -4.10 -10.03
C ALA A 15 17.16 -4.99 -9.16
N THR A 16 16.15 -4.42 -8.51
CA THR A 16 15.18 -5.14 -7.67
C THR A 16 14.48 -6.27 -8.43
N VAL A 17 14.03 -5.99 -9.66
CA VAL A 17 13.35 -6.98 -10.50
C VAL A 17 14.31 -8.08 -10.96
N ARG A 18 15.57 -7.74 -11.26
CA ARG A 18 16.59 -8.74 -11.60
C ARG A 18 16.86 -9.68 -10.42
N THR A 19 17.10 -9.14 -9.23
CA THR A 19 17.29 -9.94 -8.01
C THR A 19 16.10 -10.87 -7.75
N LEU A 20 14.88 -10.36 -7.93
CA LEU A 20 13.66 -11.15 -7.78
C LEU A 20 13.55 -12.27 -8.83
N CYS A 21 13.95 -12.03 -10.08
CA CYS A 21 14.05 -13.06 -11.12
C CYS A 21 15.04 -14.15 -10.72
N ASP A 22 16.26 -13.77 -10.35
CA ASP A 22 17.35 -14.70 -10.02
C ASP A 22 16.96 -15.60 -8.83
N ASN A 23 16.44 -15.00 -7.77
CA ASN A 23 15.97 -15.71 -6.58
C ASN A 23 14.81 -16.67 -6.89
N THR A 24 13.87 -16.24 -7.74
CA THR A 24 12.73 -17.07 -8.17
C THR A 24 13.19 -18.25 -9.04
N ASN A 25 14.15 -18.04 -9.95
CA ASN A 25 14.74 -19.09 -10.77
C ASN A 25 15.47 -20.13 -9.92
N ARG A 26 16.33 -19.69 -8.99
CA ARG A 26 17.00 -20.59 -8.02
C ARG A 26 15.98 -21.35 -7.17
N GLN A 27 14.91 -20.70 -6.72
CA GLN A 27 13.88 -21.35 -5.93
C GLN A 27 13.12 -22.42 -6.71
N ALA A 28 12.83 -22.16 -7.99
CA ALA A 28 12.20 -23.13 -8.86
C ALA A 28 13.10 -24.35 -9.12
N ALA A 29 14.38 -24.13 -9.43
CA ALA A 29 15.37 -25.19 -9.59
C ALA A 29 15.47 -26.05 -8.32
N ARG A 30 15.55 -25.42 -7.14
CA ARG A 30 15.56 -26.11 -5.86
C ARG A 30 14.30 -26.96 -5.62
N ASN A 31 13.13 -26.46 -5.99
CA ASN A 31 11.88 -27.22 -5.86
C ASN A 31 11.84 -28.43 -6.80
N ILE A 32 12.39 -28.32 -8.01
CA ILE A 32 12.54 -29.43 -8.95
C ILE A 32 13.49 -30.49 -8.38
N CYS A 33 14.66 -30.09 -7.87
CA CYS A 33 15.60 -31.00 -7.21
C CYS A 33 14.97 -31.74 -6.01
N ARG A 34 14.01 -31.11 -5.33
CA ARG A 34 13.21 -31.72 -4.25
C ARG A 34 12.06 -32.62 -4.73
N GLY A 35 12.03 -32.96 -6.02
CA GLY A 35 11.05 -33.87 -6.61
C GLY A 35 9.70 -33.25 -6.97
N LYS A 36 9.56 -31.91 -6.95
CA LYS A 36 8.34 -31.26 -7.45
C LYS A 36 8.30 -31.36 -8.98
N LYS A 37 7.18 -31.86 -9.50
CA LYS A 37 6.99 -32.10 -10.94
C LYS A 37 6.32 -30.89 -11.60
N PHE A 38 7.10 -30.06 -12.27
CA PHE A 38 6.62 -29.01 -13.18
C PHE A 38 7.72 -28.64 -14.18
N LYS A 39 7.34 -28.14 -15.36
CA LYS A 39 8.31 -27.61 -16.33
C LYS A 39 8.69 -26.18 -15.94
N TRP A 40 9.99 -25.91 -15.86
CA TRP A 40 10.50 -24.57 -15.58
C TRP A 40 11.43 -24.11 -16.69
N ILE A 41 11.17 -22.89 -17.14
CA ILE A 41 12.07 -22.08 -17.95
C ILE A 41 12.36 -20.86 -17.09
N ASP A 42 13.60 -20.40 -17.07
CA ASP A 42 13.96 -19.25 -16.26
C ASP A 42 13.16 -18.01 -16.66
N ILE A 43 12.60 -17.35 -15.65
CA ILE A 43 11.86 -16.12 -15.85
C ILE A 43 12.82 -14.98 -16.18
N THR A 44 12.46 -14.20 -17.19
CA THR A 44 13.14 -12.95 -17.53
C THR A 44 12.49 -11.77 -16.81
N MET A 45 13.17 -10.62 -16.76
CA MET A 45 12.57 -9.39 -16.23
C MET A 45 11.28 -9.00 -16.95
N LYS A 46 11.24 -9.15 -18.29
CA LYS A 46 10.03 -8.88 -19.09
C LYS A 46 8.88 -9.81 -18.69
N GLU A 47 9.16 -11.09 -18.53
CA GLU A 47 8.14 -12.07 -18.10
C GLU A 47 7.65 -11.80 -16.68
N LEU A 48 8.54 -11.37 -15.77
CA LEU A 48 8.16 -10.98 -14.41
C LEU A 48 7.29 -9.72 -14.39
N TYR A 49 7.57 -8.72 -15.22
CA TYR A 49 6.69 -7.56 -15.38
C TYR A 49 5.31 -7.96 -15.93
N LYS A 50 5.24 -8.87 -16.92
CA LYS A 50 3.97 -9.43 -17.42
C LYS A 50 3.20 -10.14 -16.31
N PHE A 51 3.89 -10.92 -15.46
CA PHE A 51 3.29 -11.54 -14.29
C PHE A 51 2.73 -10.50 -13.30
N ILE A 52 3.48 -9.44 -12.99
CA ILE A 52 3.01 -8.35 -12.12
C ILE A 52 1.81 -7.63 -12.75
N GLY A 53 1.83 -7.38 -14.07
CA GLY A 53 0.69 -6.83 -14.80
C GLY A 53 -0.56 -7.70 -14.66
N LEU A 54 -0.44 -9.02 -14.76
CA LEU A 54 -1.56 -9.94 -14.49
C LEU A 54 -1.99 -9.96 -13.02
N VAL A 55 -1.06 -9.77 -12.08
CA VAL A 55 -1.38 -9.57 -10.65
C VAL A 55 -2.23 -8.31 -10.47
N LEU A 56 -1.93 -7.21 -11.16
CA LEU A 56 -2.74 -5.99 -11.17
C LEU A 56 -4.08 -6.20 -11.89
N PHE A 57 -4.10 -6.94 -13.00
CA PHE A 57 -5.33 -7.28 -13.72
C PHE A 57 -6.33 -8.04 -12.82
N THR A 58 -5.87 -9.07 -12.12
CA THR A 58 -6.68 -9.82 -11.14
C THR A 58 -7.00 -9.00 -9.88
N ALA A 59 -6.37 -7.84 -9.71
CA ALA A 59 -6.75 -6.83 -8.72
C ALA A 59 -8.04 -6.14 -9.14
N LEU A 60 -8.11 -5.72 -10.41
CA LEU A 60 -9.18 -4.93 -11.01
C LEU A 60 -10.43 -5.76 -11.32
N ILE A 61 -10.23 -6.95 -11.89
CA ILE A 61 -11.32 -7.85 -12.26
C ILE A 61 -11.30 -9.03 -11.30
N LYS A 62 -12.40 -9.26 -10.59
CA LYS A 62 -12.52 -10.36 -9.61
C LYS A 62 -13.34 -11.50 -10.19
N THR A 63 -12.75 -12.68 -10.24
CA THR A 63 -13.42 -13.94 -10.52
C THR A 63 -13.49 -14.83 -9.27
N ARG A 64 -14.26 -15.92 -9.34
CA ARG A 64 -14.42 -16.86 -8.23
C ARG A 64 -13.15 -17.68 -8.00
N THR A 65 -12.51 -18.13 -9.08
CA THR A 65 -11.26 -18.90 -9.03
C THR A 65 -10.21 -18.34 -9.96
N ILE A 66 -8.93 -18.61 -9.67
CA ILE A 66 -7.83 -18.19 -10.53
C ILE A 66 -7.89 -18.81 -11.93
N SER A 67 -8.53 -19.98 -12.07
CA SER A 67 -8.67 -20.66 -13.36
C SER A 67 -9.66 -19.93 -14.28
N ASP A 68 -10.64 -19.22 -13.71
CA ASP A 68 -11.71 -18.56 -14.46
C ASP A 68 -11.17 -17.46 -15.39
N TYR A 69 -10.05 -16.83 -15.03
CA TYR A 69 -9.38 -15.83 -15.87
C TYR A 69 -8.84 -16.38 -17.20
N TRP A 70 -8.73 -17.71 -17.34
CA TRP A 70 -8.20 -18.39 -18.53
C TRP A 70 -9.21 -19.35 -19.17
N ILE A 71 -10.50 -19.26 -18.84
CA ILE A 71 -11.53 -20.07 -19.51
C ILE A 71 -11.78 -19.52 -20.92
N THR A 72 -11.74 -20.39 -21.92
CA THR A 72 -12.01 -20.05 -23.34
C THR A 72 -13.41 -20.45 -23.78
N ASN A 73 -13.98 -21.50 -23.19
CA ASN A 73 -15.22 -22.14 -23.66
C ASN A 73 -16.42 -21.71 -22.80
N SER A 74 -16.59 -20.41 -22.58
CA SER A 74 -17.68 -19.86 -21.78
C SER A 74 -18.02 -18.44 -22.20
N ILE A 75 -19.29 -18.04 -22.05
CA ILE A 75 -19.72 -16.65 -22.20
C ILE A 75 -19.04 -15.71 -21.19
N PHE A 76 -18.48 -16.26 -20.10
CA PHE A 76 -17.69 -15.52 -19.11
C PHE A 76 -16.19 -15.46 -19.45
N SER A 77 -15.79 -15.84 -20.66
CA SER A 77 -14.39 -15.81 -21.09
C SER A 77 -13.84 -14.39 -21.03
N ILE A 78 -12.63 -14.27 -20.47
CA ILE A 78 -11.88 -13.02 -20.38
C ILE A 78 -10.69 -13.14 -21.35
N PRO A 79 -10.65 -12.41 -22.48
CA PRO A 79 -9.63 -12.62 -23.50
C PRO A 79 -8.21 -12.24 -23.03
N PHE A 80 -8.10 -11.20 -22.20
CA PHE A 80 -6.82 -10.54 -21.90
C PHE A 80 -5.75 -11.42 -21.23
N PRO A 81 -6.02 -12.18 -20.15
CA PRO A 81 -4.96 -12.92 -19.45
C PRO A 81 -4.25 -13.95 -20.32
N ALA A 82 -5.00 -14.61 -21.21
CA ALA A 82 -4.48 -15.66 -22.08
C ALA A 82 -3.56 -15.12 -23.20
N THR A 83 -3.69 -13.85 -23.59
CA THR A 83 -2.79 -13.23 -24.58
C THR A 83 -1.43 -12.86 -23.98
N VAL A 84 -1.36 -12.67 -22.65
CA VAL A 84 -0.14 -12.26 -21.95
C VAL A 84 0.68 -13.46 -21.46
N MET A 85 0.03 -14.43 -20.82
CA MET A 85 0.72 -15.59 -20.23
C MET A 85 -0.24 -16.79 -20.11
N ASN A 86 0.26 -18.01 -20.34
CA ASN A 86 -0.51 -19.21 -20.09
C ASN A 86 -0.84 -19.39 -18.60
N ARG A 87 -2.05 -19.88 -18.28
CA ARG A 87 -2.52 -20.15 -16.91
C ARG A 87 -1.52 -20.92 -16.06
N ASP A 88 -0.97 -22.01 -16.59
CA ASP A 88 -0.09 -22.89 -15.83
C ASP A 88 1.27 -22.22 -15.60
N ARG A 89 1.76 -21.43 -16.57
CA ARG A 89 2.95 -20.59 -16.36
C ARG A 89 2.71 -19.55 -15.27
N TYR A 90 1.59 -18.83 -15.29
CA TYR A 90 1.22 -17.88 -14.24
C TYR A 90 1.17 -18.55 -12.86
N ARG A 91 0.56 -19.74 -12.77
CA ARG A 91 0.47 -20.50 -11.51
C ARG A 91 1.84 -20.96 -11.02
N ILE A 92 2.69 -21.48 -11.89
CA ILE A 92 4.03 -21.96 -11.52
C ILE A 92 4.93 -20.79 -11.10
N ILE A 93 4.86 -19.63 -11.76
CA ILE A 93 5.56 -18.40 -11.33
C ILE A 93 5.02 -17.95 -9.96
N SER A 94 3.71 -17.79 -9.82
CA SER A 94 3.07 -17.45 -8.54
C SER A 94 3.46 -18.42 -7.41
N TRP A 95 3.73 -19.68 -7.77
CA TRP A 95 4.15 -20.68 -6.84
C TRP A 95 5.62 -20.62 -6.44
N ASN A 96 6.51 -20.18 -7.32
CA ASN A 96 7.95 -20.15 -7.09
C ASN A 96 8.49 -18.75 -6.78
N ILE A 97 7.65 -17.70 -6.87
CA ILE A 97 8.05 -16.32 -6.55
C ILE A 97 8.72 -16.25 -5.19
N HIS A 98 9.96 -15.76 -5.17
CA HIS A 98 10.83 -15.85 -4.01
C HIS A 98 11.74 -14.63 -3.93
N MET A 99 11.73 -13.95 -2.78
CA MET A 99 12.29 -12.60 -2.63
C MET A 99 13.76 -12.59 -2.18
N SER A 100 14.25 -13.65 -1.53
CA SER A 100 15.63 -13.79 -1.02
C SER A 100 16.39 -14.89 -1.72
N ASP A 101 17.70 -14.99 -1.49
CA ASP A 101 18.45 -16.12 -2.02
C ASP A 101 18.05 -17.42 -1.29
N PRO A 102 17.61 -18.48 -2.00
CA PRO A 102 17.24 -19.75 -1.37
C PRO A 102 18.36 -20.44 -0.58
N ASP A 103 19.62 -20.25 -0.94
CA ASP A 103 20.75 -20.86 -0.26
C ASP A 103 21.05 -20.13 1.05
N GLU A 104 20.96 -18.79 1.05
CA GLU A 104 21.03 -17.98 2.26
C GLU A 104 19.83 -18.24 3.19
N ASP A 105 18.64 -18.45 2.63
CA ASP A 105 17.48 -18.87 3.42
C ASP A 105 17.76 -20.16 4.19
N ALA A 106 18.48 -21.10 3.57
CA ALA A 106 18.84 -22.35 4.23
C ALA A 106 19.81 -22.12 5.38
N VAL A 107 20.72 -21.13 5.25
CA VAL A 107 21.61 -20.69 6.33
C VAL A 107 20.78 -20.12 7.49
N ASN A 108 19.88 -19.19 7.20
CA ASN A 108 19.01 -18.60 8.23
C ASN A 108 18.09 -19.65 8.87
N ASP A 109 17.53 -20.58 8.11
CA ASP A 109 16.68 -21.66 8.62
C ASP A 109 17.41 -22.54 9.64
N ARG A 110 18.72 -22.77 9.49
CA ARG A 110 19.54 -23.51 10.47
C ARG A 110 19.66 -22.78 11.82
N LYS A 111 19.50 -21.47 11.84
CA LYS A 111 19.55 -20.65 13.06
C LYS A 111 18.22 -20.67 13.83
N LYS A 112 17.16 -21.25 13.29
CA LYS A 112 15.81 -21.21 13.88
C LYS A 112 15.82 -21.69 15.34
N GLY A 113 15.33 -20.85 16.24
CA GLY A 113 15.33 -21.09 17.68
C GLY A 113 16.46 -20.38 18.43
N THR A 114 17.45 -19.84 17.72
CA THR A 114 18.50 -18.98 18.28
C THR A 114 18.11 -17.50 18.19
N PRO A 115 18.73 -16.61 18.99
CA PRO A 115 18.55 -15.16 18.87
C PRO A 115 18.97 -14.59 17.50
N GLU A 116 19.84 -15.27 16.78
CA GLU A 116 20.33 -14.86 15.45
C GLU A 116 19.34 -15.18 14.30
N TYR A 117 18.27 -15.91 14.59
CA TYR A 117 17.27 -16.25 13.57
C TYR A 117 16.46 -15.03 13.17
N ASP A 118 16.57 -14.67 11.90
CA ASP A 118 15.78 -13.59 11.34
C ASP A 118 14.48 -14.13 10.74
N ARG A 119 13.35 -13.80 11.38
CA ARG A 119 12.00 -14.22 10.96
C ARG A 119 11.56 -13.59 9.64
N LEU A 120 12.14 -12.45 9.26
CA LEU A 120 11.81 -11.69 8.06
C LEU A 120 12.86 -11.86 6.96
N PHE A 121 13.89 -12.67 7.16
CA PHE A 121 15.01 -12.85 6.22
C PHE A 121 14.55 -13.02 4.77
N ARG A 122 13.54 -13.88 4.56
CA ARG A 122 13.01 -14.19 3.22
C ARG A 122 12.29 -13.04 2.53
N LEU A 123 11.98 -11.98 3.25
CA LEU A 123 11.29 -10.78 2.78
C LEU A 123 12.26 -9.62 2.57
N LYS A 124 13.32 -9.57 3.39
CA LYS A 124 14.17 -8.39 3.56
C LYS A 124 14.68 -7.79 2.24
N PRO A 125 15.16 -8.56 1.25
CA PRO A 125 15.69 -7.94 0.03
C PRO A 125 14.64 -7.09 -0.68
N LEU A 126 13.49 -7.68 -1.06
CA LEU A 126 12.42 -6.91 -1.70
C LEU A 126 11.79 -5.89 -0.76
N MET A 127 11.58 -6.24 0.51
CA MET A 127 10.97 -5.37 1.50
C MET A 127 11.76 -4.08 1.69
N ASN A 128 13.09 -4.18 1.79
CA ASN A 128 13.99 -3.05 1.98
C ASN A 128 14.07 -2.22 0.71
N ASP A 129 14.19 -2.83 -0.47
CA ASP A 129 14.20 -2.10 -1.75
C ASP A 129 12.95 -1.22 -1.91
N ILE A 130 11.77 -1.80 -1.68
CA ILE A 130 10.49 -1.08 -1.81
C ILE A 130 10.37 0.01 -0.75
N ARG A 131 10.81 -0.28 0.49
CA ARG A 131 10.81 0.69 1.58
C ARG A 131 11.73 1.88 1.28
N HIS A 132 12.96 1.63 0.86
CA HIS A 132 13.91 2.70 0.47
C HIS A 132 13.31 3.56 -0.65
N ALA A 133 12.67 2.94 -1.65
CA ALA A 133 11.98 3.67 -2.70
C ALA A 133 10.82 4.54 -2.17
N CYS A 134 10.04 4.05 -1.18
CA CYS A 134 9.01 4.86 -0.52
C CYS A 134 9.59 6.11 0.15
N MET A 135 10.70 5.96 0.86
CA MET A 135 11.34 7.07 1.56
C MET A 135 12.03 8.06 0.60
N SER A 136 12.48 7.60 -0.57
CA SER A 136 13.26 8.42 -1.51
C SER A 136 12.43 9.09 -2.60
N CYS A 137 11.27 8.55 -2.97
CA CYS A 137 10.53 8.98 -4.16
C CYS A 137 9.54 10.13 -3.90
N PHE A 138 9.27 10.46 -2.64
CA PHE A 138 8.31 11.50 -2.27
C PHE A 138 8.73 12.17 -0.96
N HIS A 139 8.62 13.49 -0.91
CA HIS A 139 8.79 14.24 0.34
C HIS A 139 7.41 14.41 0.99
N PRO A 140 7.14 13.82 2.16
CA PRO A 140 5.85 13.95 2.79
C PRO A 140 5.54 15.38 3.22
N HIS A 141 4.26 15.69 3.28
CA HIS A 141 3.76 16.94 3.84
C HIS A 141 3.95 16.96 5.36
N ARG A 142 3.59 18.10 5.97
CA ARG A 142 3.80 18.39 7.41
C ARG A 142 3.25 17.29 8.34
N ASN A 143 2.11 16.70 8.01
CA ASN A 143 1.39 15.79 8.90
C ASN A 143 1.53 14.35 8.44
N LEU A 144 1.98 13.48 9.35
CA LEU A 144 2.10 12.04 9.14
C LEU A 144 1.15 11.31 10.09
N ALA A 145 0.65 10.16 9.63
CA ALA A 145 -0.20 9.27 10.40
C ALA A 145 0.43 7.87 10.45
N VAL A 146 0.37 7.26 11.62
CA VAL A 146 0.75 5.85 11.81
C VAL A 146 -0.52 5.03 11.96
N ASP A 147 -0.67 3.97 11.16
CA ASP A 147 -1.80 3.04 11.27
C ASP A 147 -1.33 1.58 11.17
N GLU A 148 -2.20 0.67 11.61
CA GLU A 148 -2.04 -0.77 11.54
C GLU A 148 -2.85 -1.35 10.38
N ARG A 149 -2.14 -1.97 9.42
CA ARG A 149 -2.73 -2.67 8.28
C ARG A 149 -2.63 -4.18 8.46
N MET A 150 -3.68 -4.90 8.02
CA MET A 150 -3.69 -6.36 7.95
C MET A 150 -3.53 -6.84 6.51
N VAL A 151 -2.50 -7.66 6.26
CA VAL A 151 -2.31 -8.37 4.99
C VAL A 151 -2.84 -9.79 5.13
N ALA A 152 -3.99 -10.05 4.51
CA ALA A 152 -4.68 -11.33 4.59
C ALA A 152 -3.77 -12.49 4.16
N SER A 153 -3.64 -13.50 5.02
CA SER A 153 -2.91 -14.72 4.69
C SER A 153 -3.61 -15.93 5.30
N LYS A 154 -3.62 -17.04 4.57
CA LYS A 154 -4.04 -18.36 5.06
C LYS A 154 -2.83 -19.25 5.38
N ALA A 155 -1.61 -18.72 5.25
CA ALA A 155 -0.42 -19.49 5.50
C ALA A 155 -0.25 -19.76 7.00
N ILE A 156 0.21 -20.95 7.34
CA ILE A 156 0.61 -21.27 8.71
C ILE A 156 2.02 -20.70 8.92
N ASN A 157 2.08 -19.53 9.56
CA ASN A 157 3.32 -18.84 9.88
C ASN A 157 3.21 -18.26 11.30
N GLY A 158 4.29 -18.30 12.08
CA GLY A 158 4.35 -17.77 13.46
C GLY A 158 4.30 -16.24 13.55
N LEU A 159 4.22 -15.54 12.40
CA LEU A 159 4.02 -14.10 12.30
C LEU A 159 2.57 -13.71 11.96
N ILE A 160 1.66 -14.68 11.82
CA ILE A 160 0.24 -14.39 11.59
C ILE A 160 -0.40 -13.94 12.90
N GLU A 161 -0.99 -12.75 12.85
CA GLU A 161 -1.72 -12.15 13.95
C GLU A 161 -3.23 -12.25 13.74
N TYR A 162 -3.95 -12.30 14.86
CA TYR A 162 -5.40 -12.19 14.89
C TYR A 162 -5.83 -10.84 15.49
N ILE A 163 -6.60 -10.05 14.73
CA ILE A 163 -7.14 -8.77 15.20
C ILE A 163 -8.67 -8.77 15.03
N LYS A 164 -9.40 -8.86 16.15
CA LYS A 164 -10.88 -8.98 16.16
C LYS A 164 -11.59 -7.81 15.47
N SER A 165 -11.04 -6.60 15.61
CA SER A 165 -11.65 -5.35 15.15
C SER A 165 -11.43 -5.04 13.66
N LYS A 166 -10.54 -5.76 12.96
CA LYS A 166 -10.24 -5.51 11.55
C LYS A 166 -11.09 -6.44 10.64
N PRO A 167 -11.55 -5.97 9.45
CA PRO A 167 -12.31 -6.80 8.51
C PRO A 167 -11.57 -8.08 8.10
N THR A 168 -10.27 -7.94 7.84
CA THR A 168 -9.34 -9.06 7.70
C THR A 168 -8.80 -9.40 9.09
N LYS A 169 -9.39 -10.41 9.73
CA LYS A 169 -9.04 -10.78 11.10
C LYS A 169 -7.71 -11.55 11.23
N TYR A 170 -7.31 -12.30 10.21
CA TYR A 170 -6.09 -13.13 10.21
C TYR A 170 -5.13 -12.70 9.10
N GLY A 171 -3.89 -12.42 9.44
CA GLY A 171 -2.88 -12.02 8.46
C GLY A 171 -1.59 -11.49 9.08
N PHE A 172 -0.70 -10.99 8.23
CA PHE A 172 0.45 -10.23 8.71
C PHE A 172 -0.01 -8.85 9.16
N LYS A 173 0.35 -8.47 10.39
CA LYS A 173 0.19 -7.11 10.87
C LYS A 173 1.37 -6.26 10.39
N ILE A 174 1.07 -5.13 9.77
CA ILE A 174 2.06 -4.17 9.28
C ILE A 174 1.73 -2.81 9.89
N PHE A 175 2.74 -2.13 10.44
CA PHE A 175 2.65 -0.72 10.78
C PHE A 175 3.02 0.10 9.57
N VAL A 176 2.20 1.09 9.23
CA VAL A 176 2.39 1.95 8.06
C VAL A 176 2.46 3.39 8.54
N LEU A 177 3.52 4.10 8.14
CA LEU A 177 3.63 5.55 8.24
C LEU A 177 3.22 6.14 6.90
N ALA A 178 2.14 6.90 6.91
CA ALA A 178 1.58 7.53 5.73
C ALA A 178 1.50 9.05 5.87
N ASP A 179 1.61 9.76 4.76
CA ASP A 179 1.29 11.18 4.69
C ASP A 179 -0.23 11.37 4.90
N SER A 180 -0.60 12.14 5.94
CA SER A 180 -2.00 12.32 6.34
C SER A 180 -2.84 13.07 5.29
N SER A 181 -2.20 13.82 4.39
CA SER A 181 -2.90 14.65 3.41
C SER A 181 -3.30 13.90 2.14
N ASN A 182 -2.54 12.86 1.76
CA ASN A 182 -2.74 12.15 0.50
C ASN A 182 -2.70 10.61 0.62
N GLY A 183 -2.31 10.06 1.78
CA GLY A 183 -2.22 8.62 2.02
C GLY A 183 -0.95 7.95 1.47
N TYR A 184 0.08 8.72 1.07
CA TYR A 184 1.34 8.16 0.55
C TYR A 184 2.04 7.35 1.63
N THR A 185 2.36 6.09 1.35
CA THR A 185 3.13 5.26 2.28
C THR A 185 4.59 5.71 2.26
N VAL A 186 5.03 6.35 3.33
CA VAL A 186 6.41 6.85 3.51
C VAL A 186 7.31 5.73 3.99
N ASP A 187 6.85 4.97 4.98
CA ASP A 187 7.59 3.88 5.59
C ASP A 187 6.65 2.81 6.15
N TYR A 188 7.14 1.60 6.41
CA TYR A 188 6.39 0.52 7.03
C TYR A 188 7.28 -0.50 7.73
N ALA A 189 6.71 -1.18 8.73
CA ALA A 189 7.37 -2.25 9.47
C ALA A 189 6.44 -3.46 9.64
N VAL A 190 6.97 -4.67 9.39
CA VAL A 190 6.23 -5.92 9.63
C VAL A 190 6.32 -6.28 11.12
N TYR A 191 5.17 -6.49 11.76
CA TYR A 191 5.13 -6.86 13.16
C TYR A 191 5.72 -8.26 13.39
N MET A 192 6.65 -8.37 14.35
CA MET A 192 7.35 -9.63 14.69
C MET A 192 6.98 -10.22 16.06
N GLY A 193 6.04 -9.59 16.77
CA GLY A 193 5.68 -9.91 18.15
C GLY A 193 5.96 -8.76 19.12
N LYS A 194 5.47 -8.89 20.36
CA LYS A 194 5.49 -7.83 21.38
C LYS A 194 6.90 -7.47 21.88
N ASN A 195 7.86 -8.38 21.79
CA ASN A 195 9.17 -8.26 22.45
C ASN A 195 10.27 -7.64 21.58
N VAL A 196 9.93 -7.08 20.41
CA VAL A 196 10.92 -6.64 19.40
C VAL A 196 11.01 -5.11 19.27
N PHE A 197 10.08 -4.35 19.86
CA PHE A 197 10.05 -2.88 19.74
C PHE A 197 10.36 -2.20 21.09
N PRO A 198 11.46 -1.42 21.22
CA PRO A 198 11.78 -0.65 22.42
C PRO A 198 10.68 0.33 22.83
N ILE A 199 10.64 0.53 24.13
CA ILE A 199 9.55 1.07 24.95
C ILE A 199 9.63 2.60 24.97
N GLY A 200 8.57 3.30 24.58
CA GLY A 200 8.39 4.71 24.97
C GLY A 200 7.12 5.40 24.48
N PHE A 201 6.81 5.30 23.19
CA PHE A 201 5.77 6.13 22.56
C PHE A 201 4.64 5.31 21.91
N GLY A 202 4.73 3.98 21.95
CA GLY A 202 3.70 3.04 21.52
C GLY A 202 4.20 2.15 20.38
N MET A 203 3.85 0.86 20.40
CA MET A 203 4.41 -0.16 19.48
C MET A 203 4.37 0.23 17.99
N SER A 204 3.33 0.93 17.55
CA SER A 204 3.20 1.38 16.16
C SER A 204 4.14 2.51 15.82
N TYR A 205 4.25 3.51 16.69
CA TYR A 205 5.17 4.63 16.54
C TYR A 205 6.62 4.14 16.65
N ASP A 206 6.93 3.34 17.67
CA ASP A 206 8.27 2.82 17.92
C ASP A 206 8.71 1.96 16.73
N ALA A 207 7.85 1.07 16.19
CA ALA A 207 8.17 0.24 15.03
C ALA A 207 8.60 1.01 13.78
N VAL A 208 8.03 2.20 13.53
CA VAL A 208 8.40 3.01 12.36
C VAL A 208 9.47 4.06 12.71
N SER A 209 9.57 4.46 13.98
CA SER A 209 10.52 5.47 14.47
C SER A 209 11.90 4.93 14.83
N ILE A 210 12.03 3.66 15.23
CA ILE A 210 13.33 3.00 15.47
C ILE A 210 14.18 2.97 14.21
N GLU A 211 13.50 2.90 13.07
CA GLU A 211 14.12 2.56 11.80
C GLU A 211 14.17 3.77 10.86
N THR A 212 13.49 4.86 11.22
CA THR A 212 13.76 6.23 10.75
C THR A 212 14.69 6.94 11.74
N GLN A 213 15.99 7.07 11.43
CA GLN A 213 16.93 7.90 12.21
C GLN A 213 16.65 9.42 12.07
N SER A 214 15.38 9.83 12.09
CA SER A 214 14.95 11.21 12.05
C SER A 214 13.83 11.41 13.07
N LYS A 215 14.19 11.92 14.26
CA LYS A 215 13.23 12.39 15.26
C LYS A 215 12.18 13.28 14.57
N PRO A 216 10.87 13.00 14.70
CA PRO A 216 9.87 13.96 14.25
C PRO A 216 10.03 15.23 15.09
N LYS A 217 10.31 16.35 14.42
CA LYS A 217 10.30 17.67 15.07
C LYS A 217 8.89 17.91 15.58
N ASN A 218 8.79 18.14 16.88
CA ASN A 218 7.57 18.44 17.63
C ASN A 218 6.62 19.34 16.80
N THR A 219 5.45 18.83 16.41
CA THR A 219 4.48 19.58 15.62
C THR A 219 3.93 20.73 16.46
N GLY A 220 4.22 21.98 16.10
CA GLY A 220 3.97 23.21 16.88
C GLY A 220 2.51 23.60 17.16
N HIS A 221 1.57 22.66 17.11
CA HIS A 221 0.15 22.90 17.40
C HIS A 221 -0.08 22.97 18.91
N THR A 222 -0.03 24.18 19.46
CA THR A 222 -0.35 24.44 20.86
C THR A 222 -1.63 25.29 20.98
N PRO A 223 -2.46 25.02 22.00
CA PRO A 223 -3.60 25.87 22.28
C PRO A 223 -3.10 27.19 22.87
N VAL A 224 -3.42 28.29 22.20
CA VAL A 224 -3.11 29.65 22.63
C VAL A 224 -4.40 30.44 22.83
N PRO A 225 -4.44 31.41 23.75
CA PRO A 225 -5.62 32.24 23.93
C PRO A 225 -5.88 33.09 22.68
N ILE A 226 -7.16 33.29 22.33
CA ILE A 226 -7.56 34.12 21.16
C ILE A 226 -7.21 35.59 21.39
N LYS A 227 -7.32 36.07 22.63
CA LYS A 227 -6.87 37.39 23.08
C LYS A 227 -6.17 37.26 24.43
N SER A 228 -5.06 37.96 24.62
CA SER A 228 -4.47 38.20 25.94
C SER A 228 -5.27 39.29 26.65
N VAL A 229 -5.97 38.95 27.73
CA VAL A 229 -6.74 39.93 28.51
C VAL A 229 -5.86 40.46 29.64
N ALA A 230 -5.55 41.76 29.63
CA ALA A 230 -4.78 42.43 30.70
C ALA A 230 -5.59 42.52 32.01
N ASP A 231 -6.92 42.64 31.90
CA ASP A 231 -7.85 42.73 33.03
C ASP A 231 -8.39 41.34 33.42
N LYS A 232 -8.10 40.91 34.66
CA LYS A 232 -8.46 39.58 35.17
C LYS A 232 -9.97 39.33 35.21
N SER A 233 -10.78 40.38 35.35
CA SER A 233 -12.24 40.30 35.48
C SER A 233 -12.97 39.91 34.18
N LYS A 234 -12.35 40.14 33.02
CA LYS A 234 -12.94 39.91 31.69
C LYS A 234 -12.44 38.62 31.00
N ARG A 235 -11.65 37.81 31.70
CA ARG A 235 -11.06 36.56 31.18
C ARG A 235 -12.10 35.54 30.69
N SER A 236 -13.29 35.52 31.28
CA SER A 236 -14.33 34.52 30.99
C SER A 236 -15.12 34.82 29.71
N SER A 237 -15.23 36.09 29.30
CA SER A 237 -16.13 36.56 28.24
C SER A 237 -15.42 37.22 27.04
N ALA A 238 -14.20 37.72 27.21
CA ALA A 238 -13.51 38.46 26.14
C ALA A 238 -12.93 37.56 25.05
N GLY A 239 -13.28 37.83 23.79
CA GLY A 239 -12.62 37.24 22.62
C GLY A 239 -12.94 35.78 22.34
N ARG A 240 -14.00 35.22 22.94
CA ARG A 240 -14.46 33.86 22.64
C ARG A 240 -14.96 33.77 21.19
N ARG A 241 -14.69 32.64 20.55
CA ARG A 241 -15.21 32.29 19.23
C ARG A 241 -15.90 30.94 19.29
N ARG A 242 -16.81 30.69 18.37
CA ARG A 242 -17.48 29.39 18.24
C ARG A 242 -16.46 28.28 17.99
N CYS A 243 -16.56 27.19 18.74
CA CYS A 243 -15.73 26.01 18.54
C CYS A 243 -16.10 25.32 17.22
N GLU A 244 -15.15 25.20 16.30
CA GLU A 244 -15.44 24.67 14.96
C GLU A 244 -15.76 23.16 15.00
N PHE A 245 -15.11 22.40 15.91
CA PHE A 245 -15.42 20.98 16.10
C PHE A 245 -16.85 20.78 16.62
N CYS A 246 -17.25 21.51 17.66
CA CYS A 246 -18.59 21.43 18.22
C CYS A 246 -19.65 21.81 17.18
N LYS A 247 -19.39 22.86 16.39
CA LYS A 247 -20.25 23.27 15.27
C LYS A 247 -20.42 22.15 14.24
N LYS A 248 -19.34 21.46 13.84
CA LYS A 248 -19.41 20.29 12.95
C LYS A 248 -20.19 19.13 13.57
N SER A 249 -20.10 18.93 14.89
CA SER A 249 -20.85 17.89 15.62
C SER A 249 -22.29 18.28 16.02
N GLY A 250 -22.87 19.33 15.44
CA GLY A 250 -24.25 19.76 15.74
C GLY A 250 -24.43 20.49 17.08
N ARG A 251 -23.35 20.88 17.75
CA ARG A 251 -23.35 21.65 19.01
C ARG A 251 -22.90 23.10 18.75
N SER A 252 -23.78 23.91 18.18
CA SER A 252 -23.47 25.27 17.73
C SER A 252 -23.41 26.33 18.84
N ASP A 253 -23.78 25.97 20.07
CA ASP A 253 -23.85 26.84 21.25
C ASP A 253 -22.52 26.96 22.01
N LYS A 254 -21.47 26.22 21.59
CA LYS A 254 -20.22 26.15 22.35
C LYS A 254 -19.16 27.11 21.81
N ASP A 255 -18.90 28.16 22.60
CA ASP A 255 -17.79 29.09 22.38
C ASP A 255 -16.56 28.73 23.23
N THR A 256 -15.37 29.08 22.75
CA THR A 256 -14.07 28.81 23.39
C THR A 256 -13.16 30.04 23.34
N PRO A 257 -12.38 30.31 24.40
CA PRO A 257 -11.36 31.35 24.39
C PRO A 257 -10.03 30.88 23.76
N TRP A 258 -9.92 29.61 23.38
CA TRP A 258 -8.69 28.99 22.88
C TRP A 258 -8.74 28.81 21.36
N LYS A 259 -7.60 29.03 20.71
CA LYS A 259 -7.36 28.68 19.30
C LYS A 259 -6.06 27.91 19.16
N CYS A 260 -5.89 27.19 18.06
CA CYS A 260 -4.59 26.67 17.68
C CYS A 260 -3.69 27.81 17.20
N ASN A 261 -2.45 27.85 17.69
CA ASN A 261 -1.47 28.85 17.25
C ASN A 261 -1.22 28.77 15.74
N GLU A 262 -1.09 27.56 15.22
CA GLU A 262 -0.79 27.29 13.82
C GLU A 262 -2.04 27.36 12.94
N CYS A 263 -3.12 26.67 13.32
CA CYS A 263 -4.33 26.59 12.47
C CYS A 263 -5.22 27.83 12.57
N GLY A 264 -5.09 28.62 13.64
CA GLY A 264 -6.00 29.74 13.95
C GLY A 264 -7.43 29.33 14.32
N VAL A 265 -7.75 28.03 14.25
CA VAL A 265 -9.09 27.48 14.53
C VAL A 265 -9.38 27.53 16.04
N ALA A 266 -10.57 28.02 16.39
CA ALA A 266 -11.05 28.06 17.77
C ALA A 266 -11.58 26.67 18.19
N LEU A 267 -11.00 26.10 19.25
CA LEU A 267 -11.30 24.73 19.71
C LEU A 267 -11.44 24.69 21.23
N CYS A 268 -12.39 23.89 21.74
CA CYS A 268 -12.55 23.71 23.19
C CYS A 268 -11.36 22.92 23.77
N VAL A 269 -10.78 23.44 24.85
CA VAL A 269 -9.80 22.74 25.70
C VAL A 269 -10.40 22.70 27.09
N ILE A 270 -11.22 21.68 27.35
CA ILE A 270 -11.91 21.45 28.63
C ILE A 270 -11.62 20.01 29.03
N PRO A 271 -11.37 19.71 30.32
CA PRO A 271 -11.02 18.36 30.77
C PRO A 271 -11.92 17.25 30.22
N ASP A 272 -13.25 17.45 30.26
CA ASP A 272 -14.23 16.44 29.81
C ASP A 272 -14.57 16.53 28.30
N ARG A 273 -14.01 17.52 27.59
CA ARG A 273 -14.28 17.75 26.16
C ARG A 273 -13.12 18.49 25.51
N ASN A 274 -12.12 17.74 25.09
CA ASN A 274 -10.93 18.27 24.45
C ASN A 274 -11.07 18.27 22.92
N CYS A 275 -11.91 19.17 22.40
CA CYS A 275 -12.07 19.36 20.95
C CYS A 275 -10.77 19.76 20.24
N PHE A 276 -9.79 20.33 20.95
CA PHE A 276 -8.48 20.61 20.38
C PHE A 276 -7.74 19.31 20.05
N HIS A 277 -7.69 18.38 20.99
CA HIS A 277 -7.12 17.05 20.77
C HIS A 277 -7.88 16.33 19.65
N ASP A 278 -9.21 16.31 19.72
CA ASP A 278 -10.04 15.62 18.73
C ASP A 278 -9.90 16.21 17.33
N TRP A 279 -9.85 17.53 17.18
CA TRP A 279 -9.67 18.19 15.88
C TRP A 279 -8.33 17.82 15.22
N HIS A 280 -7.25 17.78 15.98
CA HIS A 280 -5.92 17.48 15.44
C HIS A 280 -5.62 15.98 15.33
N ASN A 281 -6.37 15.13 16.07
CA ASN A 281 -6.24 13.67 15.99
C ASN A 281 -7.30 13.00 15.10
N LEU A 282 -8.37 13.70 14.70
CA LEU A 282 -9.44 13.18 13.82
C LEU A 282 -9.40 13.73 12.39
N GLU A 283 -8.64 14.78 12.08
CA GLU A 283 -8.35 15.19 10.69
C GLU A 283 -7.11 14.45 10.11
N GLY A 284 -6.99 13.17 10.44
CA GLY A 284 -6.16 12.19 9.74
C GLY A 284 -7.04 11.27 8.90
N MET A 285 -7.70 11.80 7.87
CA MET A 285 -8.36 10.99 6.83
C MET A 285 -7.30 10.25 5.99
N ALA A 286 -6.76 9.18 6.54
CA ALA A 286 -5.97 8.17 5.83
C ALA A 286 -6.42 6.69 5.99
N PRO A 287 -7.54 6.30 6.67
CA PRO A 287 -7.91 4.88 6.70
C PRO A 287 -8.41 4.34 5.35
N GLU A 288 -9.03 5.19 4.51
CA GLU A 288 -9.80 4.71 3.36
C GLU A 288 -8.97 4.55 2.08
N LEU A 289 -7.90 5.33 1.89
CA LEU A 289 -7.19 5.37 0.60
C LEU A 289 -6.37 4.11 0.29
N ILE A 290 -5.80 3.43 1.29
CA ILE A 290 -5.01 2.20 1.06
C ILE A 290 -5.91 0.95 1.03
N SER A 291 -7.00 0.94 1.81
CA SER A 291 -7.97 -0.16 1.80
C SER A 291 -8.69 -0.29 0.44
N CYS A 292 -8.99 0.83 -0.22
CA CYS A 292 -9.71 0.86 -1.50
C CYS A 292 -8.93 0.27 -2.69
N TYR A 293 -7.60 0.24 -2.62
CA TYR A 293 -6.74 -0.21 -3.73
C TYR A 293 -5.98 -1.51 -3.43
N SER A 294 -6.09 -2.04 -2.21
CA SER A 294 -5.51 -3.31 -1.80
C SER A 294 -6.30 -4.48 -2.41
N ALA A 295 -5.73 -5.15 -3.41
CA ALA A 295 -6.31 -6.41 -3.85
C ALA A 295 -5.96 -7.50 -2.84
N ASN A 296 -6.90 -7.74 -1.92
CA ASN A 296 -6.83 -8.82 -0.93
C ASN A 296 -6.72 -10.18 -1.63
N ARG A 297 -5.48 -10.61 -1.92
CA ARG A 297 -5.16 -11.91 -2.49
C ARG A 297 -4.80 -12.85 -1.36
N LYS A 298 -5.73 -13.74 -0.99
CA LYS A 298 -5.49 -14.76 0.04
C LYS A 298 -4.60 -15.86 -0.56
N THR A 299 -3.40 -16.02 -0.02
CA THR A 299 -2.49 -17.13 -0.36
C THR A 299 -2.26 -18.03 0.84
N PHE A 300 -1.97 -19.30 0.56
CA PHE A 300 -1.55 -20.30 1.55
C PHE A 300 -0.02 -20.38 1.67
N LYS A 301 0.72 -19.68 0.80
CA LYS A 301 2.18 -19.67 0.81
C LYS A 301 2.71 -18.66 1.80
N ARG A 302 3.70 -19.08 2.60
CA ARG A 302 4.20 -18.37 3.79
C ARG A 302 4.32 -16.87 3.62
N TYR A 303 5.00 -16.41 2.57
CA TYR A 303 5.35 -15.00 2.41
C TYR A 303 4.79 -14.35 1.14
N SER A 304 4.12 -15.10 0.26
CA SER A 304 3.66 -14.56 -1.04
C SER A 304 2.56 -13.49 -0.88
N SER A 305 1.83 -13.46 0.24
CA SER A 305 0.86 -12.38 0.51
C SER A 305 1.56 -11.03 0.70
N LEU A 306 2.77 -11.02 1.26
CA LEU A 306 3.56 -9.80 1.44
C LEU A 306 4.17 -9.32 0.12
N PHE A 307 4.56 -10.24 -0.78
CA PHE A 307 4.92 -9.87 -2.16
C PHE A 307 3.81 -9.07 -2.84
N PHE A 308 2.56 -9.56 -2.80
CA PHE A 308 1.43 -8.84 -3.37
C PHE A 308 1.16 -7.51 -2.67
N ASN A 309 1.34 -7.45 -1.35
CA ASN A 309 1.25 -6.19 -0.60
C ASN A 309 2.30 -5.16 -1.07
N PHE A 310 3.53 -5.58 -1.35
CA PHE A 310 4.57 -4.68 -1.88
C PHE A 310 4.22 -4.16 -3.29
N VAL A 311 3.63 -5.02 -4.14
CA VAL A 311 3.09 -4.58 -5.44
C VAL A 311 1.97 -3.55 -5.24
N ASP A 312 1.05 -3.79 -4.30
CA ASP A 312 -0.05 -2.85 -4.02
C ASP A 312 0.50 -1.51 -3.48
N ILE A 313 1.51 -1.50 -2.59
CA ILE A 313 2.19 -0.28 -2.09
C ILE A 313 2.83 0.49 -3.24
N ALA A 314 3.68 -0.16 -4.04
CA ALA A 314 4.36 0.47 -5.17
C ALA A 314 3.36 1.10 -6.15
N THR A 315 2.27 0.39 -6.42
CA THR A 315 1.22 0.85 -7.34
C THR A 315 0.46 2.05 -6.78
N THR A 316 0.08 2.01 -5.50
CA THR A 316 -0.65 3.10 -4.83
C THR A 316 0.23 4.35 -4.74
N ASN A 317 1.48 4.20 -4.30
CA ASN A 317 2.43 5.29 -4.22
C ASN A 317 2.74 5.89 -5.61
N SER A 318 2.80 5.07 -6.65
CA SER A 318 2.94 5.55 -8.04
C SER A 318 1.76 6.43 -8.47
N PHE A 319 0.52 6.02 -8.13
CA PHE A 319 -0.66 6.85 -8.38
C PHE A 319 -0.63 8.17 -7.62
N LEU A 320 -0.21 8.16 -6.36
CA LEU A 320 -0.15 9.36 -5.53
C LEU A 320 0.93 10.34 -6.02
N ILE A 321 2.09 9.84 -6.44
CA ILE A 321 3.12 10.65 -7.11
C ILE A 321 2.57 11.24 -8.41
N HIS A 322 1.86 10.45 -9.22
CA HIS A 322 1.22 10.95 -10.45
C HIS A 322 0.28 12.12 -10.15
N LYS A 323 -0.60 11.96 -9.15
CA LYS A 323 -1.54 12.99 -8.73
C LYS A 323 -0.85 14.27 -8.27
N ASP A 324 0.23 14.14 -7.50
CA ASP A 324 1.01 15.28 -7.02
C ASP A 324 1.71 16.02 -8.16
N LEU A 325 2.35 15.29 -9.08
CA LEU A 325 2.97 15.86 -10.28
C LEU A 325 1.94 16.55 -11.20
N CYS A 326 0.74 16.01 -11.33
CA CYS A 326 -0.34 16.64 -12.08
C CYS A 326 -0.75 17.96 -11.44
N LYS A 327 -0.92 17.98 -10.12
CA LYS A 327 -1.28 19.18 -9.36
C LYS A 327 -0.22 20.28 -9.51
N GLY A 328 1.07 19.93 -9.37
CA GLY A 328 2.17 20.88 -9.56
C GLY A 328 2.23 21.49 -10.97
N ASN A 329 1.89 20.69 -11.99
CA ASN A 329 1.85 21.13 -13.39
C ASN A 329 0.49 21.71 -13.83
N LYS A 330 -0.50 21.83 -12.91
CA LYS A 330 -1.87 22.27 -13.21
C LYS A 330 -2.58 21.44 -14.31
N ILE A 331 -2.29 20.14 -14.34
CA ILE A 331 -2.91 19.17 -15.25
C ILE A 331 -3.95 18.35 -14.46
N GLN A 332 -5.08 18.03 -15.08
CA GLN A 332 -6.05 17.13 -14.46
C GLN A 332 -5.45 15.71 -14.32
N PRO A 333 -5.39 15.14 -13.11
CA PRO A 333 -4.87 13.78 -12.93
C PRO A 333 -5.82 12.75 -13.53
N MET A 334 -5.25 11.65 -14.03
CA MET A 334 -6.07 10.51 -14.47
C MET A 334 -6.72 9.83 -13.25
N PRO A 335 -7.95 9.30 -13.39
CA PRO A 335 -8.56 8.46 -12.38
C PRO A 335 -7.66 7.26 -12.00
N HIS A 336 -7.79 6.77 -10.77
CA HIS A 336 -7.00 5.62 -10.30
C HIS A 336 -7.21 4.39 -11.20
N LYS A 337 -8.46 4.11 -11.59
CA LYS A 337 -8.79 2.99 -12.47
C LYS A 337 -8.02 3.07 -13.80
N ASP A 338 -8.04 4.23 -14.43
CA ASP A 338 -7.37 4.46 -15.71
C ASP A 338 -5.84 4.35 -15.60
N LEU A 339 -5.26 4.82 -14.47
CA LEU A 339 -3.84 4.63 -14.20
C LEU A 339 -3.50 3.14 -14.06
N MET A 340 -4.33 2.38 -13.35
CA MET A 340 -4.13 0.94 -13.16
C MET A 340 -4.25 0.17 -14.47
N GLU A 341 -5.24 0.50 -15.31
CA GLU A 341 -5.42 -0.10 -16.63
C GLU A 341 -4.21 0.21 -17.53
N LYS A 342 -3.76 1.47 -17.55
CA LYS A 342 -2.59 1.89 -18.32
C LYS A 342 -1.30 1.23 -17.81
N LEU A 343 -1.08 1.17 -16.50
CA LEU A 343 0.07 0.48 -15.91
C LEU A 343 0.04 -1.01 -16.25
N THR A 344 -1.12 -1.66 -16.16
CA THR A 344 -1.30 -3.07 -16.51
C THR A 344 -0.95 -3.32 -17.98
N ALA A 345 -1.44 -2.47 -18.89
CA ALA A 345 -1.13 -2.57 -20.32
C ALA A 345 0.38 -2.38 -20.60
N GLN A 346 1.00 -1.38 -19.98
CA GLN A 346 2.44 -1.11 -20.12
C GLN A 346 3.32 -2.26 -19.57
N LEU A 347 2.97 -2.82 -18.41
CA LEU A 347 3.67 -3.98 -17.82
C LEU A 347 3.52 -5.24 -18.67
N CYS A 348 2.35 -5.42 -19.28
CA CYS A 348 2.05 -6.57 -20.13
C CYS A 348 2.57 -6.42 -21.57
N GLU A 349 3.09 -5.24 -21.96
CA GLU A 349 3.52 -4.90 -23.33
C GLU A 349 2.38 -5.06 -24.36
N VAL A 350 1.17 -4.62 -24.01
CA VAL A 350 -0.04 -4.72 -24.85
C VAL A 350 -0.65 -3.34 -25.08
N PRO A 351 -1.29 -3.10 -26.25
CA PRO A 351 -1.98 -1.83 -26.49
C PRO A 351 -3.16 -1.68 -25.53
N LEU A 352 -3.45 -0.44 -25.12
CA LEU A 352 -4.58 -0.12 -24.24
C LEU A 352 -5.92 -0.32 -24.96
N GLU A 353 -5.95 -0.15 -26.28
CA GLU A 353 -7.13 -0.36 -27.12
C GLU A 353 -7.07 -1.74 -27.79
N ILE A 354 -8.05 -2.59 -27.48
CA ILE A 354 -8.39 -3.72 -28.34
C ILE A 354 -9.07 -3.10 -29.56
N HIS A 355 -8.40 -3.12 -30.72
CA HIS A 355 -9.05 -2.76 -31.97
C HIS A 355 -10.22 -3.72 -32.17
N THR A 356 -11.43 -3.25 -31.90
CA THR A 356 -12.61 -3.92 -32.44
C THR A 356 -12.45 -3.83 -33.96
N ARG A 357 -12.34 -4.98 -34.63
CA ARG A 357 -12.62 -5.02 -36.07
C ARG A 357 -14.09 -4.63 -36.23
N ARG A 358 -14.39 -3.32 -36.29
CA ARG A 358 -15.61 -2.83 -36.90
C ARG A 358 -15.46 -3.13 -38.39
N GLY A 359 -15.86 -4.34 -38.78
CA GLY A 359 -16.24 -4.59 -40.14
C GLY A 359 -17.33 -3.57 -40.47
N LYS A 360 -17.04 -2.66 -41.40
CA LYS A 360 -18.08 -1.90 -42.08
C LYS A 360 -18.95 -2.93 -42.80
N ILE A 361 -20.04 -3.36 -42.17
CA ILE A 361 -21.16 -3.94 -42.90
C ILE A 361 -21.79 -2.73 -43.59
N GLY A 362 -21.44 -2.55 -44.85
CA GLY A 362 -22.14 -1.61 -45.71
C GLY A 362 -23.61 -2.00 -45.73
N HIS A 363 -24.47 -1.05 -45.39
CA HIS A 363 -25.88 -1.15 -45.66
C HIS A 363 -26.07 -1.26 -47.18
N THR A 364 -26.53 -2.42 -47.64
CA THR A 364 -27.30 -2.53 -48.88
C THR A 364 -28.59 -3.24 -48.54
N HIS A 365 -29.64 -2.44 -48.43
CA HIS A 365 -31.03 -2.89 -48.48
C HIS A 365 -31.30 -3.41 -49.89
N PRO A 366 -32.03 -4.51 -50.07
CA PRO A 366 -32.85 -4.67 -51.26
C PRO A 366 -34.30 -4.78 -50.83
N TYR A 367 -35.05 -3.73 -51.12
CA TYR A 367 -36.38 -3.94 -51.69
C TYR A 367 -36.15 -4.33 -53.15
N GLN A 368 -36.39 -5.59 -53.47
CA GLN A 368 -37.01 -6.12 -54.69
C GLN A 368 -36.95 -7.65 -54.69
#